data_AF-A0A0N8KA06-F1
#
_entry.id   AF-A0A0N8KA06-F1
#
_cell.length_a   1.000
_cell.length_b   1.000
_cell.length_c   1.000
_cell.angle_alpha   90.00
_cell.angle_beta   90.00
_cell.angle_gamma   90.00
#
_symmetry.space_group_name_H-M   'P 1'
#
loop_
_entity.id
_entity.type
_entity.pdbx_description
1 polymer ?
#
loop_
_entity_poly.entity_id
_entity_poly.type
_entity_poly.pdbx_seq_one_letter_code
_entity_poly.pdbx_strand_id
1 'polypeptide(L)' 'MRALVKLGICVGAGRKSALQSHIRRSLELGLTREEIEHALVLGMNTLGFPATVAAWQWAQEALSQE' A
#
# COMPACT_ATOMS: atom_id res chain seq x y z
N MET A 1 12.67 3.05 -2.86
CA MET A 1 12.36 2.56 -4.22
C MET A 1 11.80 1.13 -4.27
N ARG A 2 12.57 0.07 -3.98
CA ARG A 2 12.09 -1.34 -4.11
C ARG A 2 10.84 -1.67 -3.27
N ALA A 3 10.72 -1.07 -2.08
CA ALA A 3 9.56 -1.28 -1.20
C ALA A 3 8.26 -0.76 -1.82
N LEU A 4 8.25 0.48 -2.32
CA LEU A 4 7.09 1.09 -2.99
C LEU A 4 6.65 0.31 -4.24
N VAL A 5 7.60 -0.18 -5.04
CA VAL A 5 7.29 -1.03 -6.21
C VAL A 5 6.54 -2.29 -5.79
N LYS A 6 6.95 -2.93 -4.68
CA LYS A 6 6.23 -4.11 -4.16
C LYS A 6 4.83 -3.77 -3.67
N LEU A 7 4.63 -2.60 -3.08
CA LEU A 7 3.27 -2.13 -2.72
C LEU A 7 2.39 -2.05 -3.97
N GLY A 8 2.86 -1.36 -5.01
CA GLY A 8 2.14 -1.26 -6.29
C GLY A 8 1.80 -2.62 -6.90
N ILE A 9 2.74 -3.58 -6.87
CA ILE A 9 2.48 -4.96 -7.35
C ILE A 9 1.40 -5.65 -6.51
N CYS A 10 1.43 -5.51 -5.17
CA CYS A 10 0.42 -6.12 -4.31
C CYS A 10 -0.97 -5.53 -4.54
N VAL A 11 -1.05 -4.21 -4.75
CA VAL A 11 -2.30 -3.52 -5.09
C VAL A 11 -2.83 -4.02 -6.44
N GLY A 12 -1.99 -4.01 -7.49
CA GLY A 12 -2.38 -4.48 -8.83
C GLY A 12 -2.77 -5.95 -8.86
N ALA A 13 -2.17 -6.78 -8.00
CA ALA A 13 -2.53 -8.19 -7.84
C ALA A 13 -3.68 -8.43 -6.84
N GLY A 14 -4.24 -7.41 -6.19
CA GLY A 14 -5.31 -7.54 -5.21
C GLY A 14 -4.95 -8.41 -3.99
N ARG A 15 -3.69 -8.35 -3.52
CA ARG A 15 -3.19 -9.20 -2.43
C ARG A 15 -3.15 -8.45 -1.10
N LYS A 16 -4.26 -8.46 -0.35
CA LYS A 16 -4.39 -7.79 0.96
C LYS A 16 -3.29 -8.14 1.96
N SER A 17 -3.14 -9.42 2.31
CA SER A 17 -2.18 -9.84 3.35
C SER A 17 -0.72 -9.51 2.99
N ALA A 18 -0.36 -9.69 1.71
CA ALA A 18 0.96 -9.33 1.20
C ALA A 18 1.19 -7.81 1.25
N LEU A 19 0.19 -7.01 0.87
CA LEU A 19 0.26 -5.55 0.98
C LEU A 19 0.51 -5.12 2.43
N GLN A 20 -0.28 -5.63 3.37
CA GLN A 20 -0.15 -5.30 4.80
C GLN A 20 1.21 -5.70 5.38
N SER A 21 1.74 -6.87 5.00
CA SER A 21 3.09 -7.29 5.40
C SER A 21 4.18 -6.38 4.83
N HIS A 22 4.06 -5.98 3.55
CA HIS A 22 5.02 -5.08 2.93
C HIS A 22 4.93 -3.65 3.45
N ILE A 23 3.76 -3.19 3.91
CA ILE A 23 3.61 -1.89 4.57
C ILE A 23 4.41 -1.86 5.87
N ARG A 24 4.23 -2.83 6.77
CA ARG A 24 5.01 -2.91 8.04
C ARG A 24 6.51 -2.92 7.77
N ARG A 25 6.96 -3.73 6.81
CA ARG A 25 8.36 -3.76 6.40
C ARG A 25 8.84 -2.46 5.76
N SER A 26 7.96 -1.69 5.11
CA SER A 26 8.32 -0.40 4.55
C SER A 26 8.56 0.63 5.66
N LEU A 27 7.77 0.58 6.74
CA LEU A 27 8.00 1.41 7.94
C LEU A 27 9.33 1.06 8.61
N GLU A 28 9.67 -0.23 8.73
CA GLU A 28 10.98 -0.69 9.24
C GLU A 28 12.17 -0.15 8.41
N LEU A 29 11.94 0.15 7.12
CA LEU A 29 12.93 0.75 6.22
C LEU A 29 12.93 2.29 6.26
N GLY A 30 12.15 2.89 7.16
CA GLY A 30 12.07 4.33 7.37
C GLY A 30 11.14 5.08 6.40
N LEU A 31 10.30 4.37 5.64
CA LEU A 31 9.28 5.05 4.81
C LEU A 31 8.22 5.66 5.71
N THR A 32 7.76 6.86 5.36
CA THR A 32 6.69 7.51 6.10
C THR A 32 5.31 7.00 5.68
N ARG A 33 4.30 7.24 6.51
CA ARG A 33 2.90 6.95 6.18
C ARG A 33 2.49 7.65 4.88
N GLU A 34 2.87 8.91 4.72
CA GLU A 34 2.52 9.75 3.57
C GLU A 34 3.13 9.19 2.28
N GLU A 35 4.37 8.68 2.32
CA GLU A 35 5.00 8.04 1.17
C GLU A 35 4.26 6.77 0.73
N ILE A 36 3.79 5.98 1.70
CA ILE A 36 3.00 4.76 1.46
C ILE A 36 1.65 5.14 0.86
N GLU A 37 0.90 6.05 1.49
CA GLU A 37 -0.41 6.50 1.01
C GLU A 37 -0.34 7.14 -0.37
N HIS A 38 0.67 7.96 -0.63
CA HIS A 38 0.90 8.55 -1.95
C HIS A 38 1.10 7.46 -3.01
N ALA A 39 1.91 6.43 -2.72
CA ALA A 39 2.12 5.33 -3.66
C ALA A 39 0.82 4.55 -3.96
N LEU A 40 -0.08 4.41 -2.98
CA LEU A 40 -1.39 3.76 -3.20
C LEU A 40 -2.31 4.62 -4.07
N VAL A 41 -2.36 5.94 -3.83
CA VAL A 41 -3.19 6.88 -4.59
C VAL A 41 -2.85 6.91 -6.09
N LEU A 42 -1.60 6.66 -6.46
CA LEU A 42 -1.19 6.54 -7.87
C LEU A 42 -1.97 5.44 -8.62
N GLY A 43 -2.52 4.45 -7.90
CA GLY A 43 -3.39 3.42 -8.44
C GLY A 43 -4.72 3.93 -9.00
N MET A 44 -5.16 5.14 -8.64
CA MET A 44 -6.47 5.68 -9.00
C MET A 44 -6.75 5.62 -10.50
N ASN A 45 -5.78 6.05 -11.31
CA ASN A 45 -5.93 6.14 -12.76
C ASN A 45 -5.59 4.83 -13.50
N THR A 46 -4.84 3.91 -12.86
CA THR A 46 -4.37 2.67 -13.49
C THR A 46 -5.19 1.45 -13.12
N LEU A 47 -5.70 1.41 -11.89
CA LEU A 47 -6.46 0.29 -11.31
C LEU A 47 -7.92 0.66 -11.04
N GLY A 48 -8.25 1.95 -11.12
CA GLY A 48 -9.58 2.47 -10.88
C GLY A 48 -9.88 2.72 -9.39
N PHE A 49 -10.97 3.45 -9.16
CA PHE A 49 -11.39 3.86 -7.82
C PHE A 49 -11.62 2.69 -6.85
N PRO A 50 -12.36 1.61 -7.20
CA PRO A 50 -12.66 0.54 -6.24
C PRO A 50 -11.41 -0.19 -5.72
N ALA A 51 -10.48 -0.53 -6.62
CA ALA A 51 -9.24 -1.22 -6.24
C ALA A 51 -8.32 -0.32 -5.39
N THR A 52 -8.25 0.97 -5.73
CA THR A 52 -7.43 1.95 -5.01
C THR A 52 -7.97 2.19 -3.60
N VAL A 53 -9.28 2.36 -3.44
CA VAL A 53 -9.91 2.54 -2.13
C VAL A 53 -9.75 1.29 -1.25
N ALA A 54 -9.91 0.10 -1.83
CA ALA A 54 -9.70 -1.15 -1.09
C ALA A 54 -8.25 -1.24 -0.56
N ALA A 55 -7.26 -0.93 -1.39
CA ALA A 55 -5.87 -0.92 -0.97
C ALA A 55 -5.56 0.13 0.10
N TRP A 56 -6.16 1.32 0.01
CA TRP A 56 -6.06 2.34 1.04
C TRP A 56 -6.65 1.87 2.37
N GLN A 57 -7.83 1.23 2.37
CA GLN A 57 -8.42 0.65 3.58
C GLN A 57 -7.51 -0.43 4.21
N TRP A 58 -6.96 -1.33 3.40
CA TRP A 58 -6.04 -2.36 3.90
C TRP A 58 -4.76 -1.76 4.48
N ALA A 59 -4.28 -0.67 3.88
CA ALA A 59 -3.15 0.07 4.40
C ALA A 59 -3.48 0.71 5.75
N GLN A 60 -4.63 1.36 5.88
CA GLN A 60 -5.04 1.92 7.17
C GLN A 60 -5.17 0.85 8.25
N GLU A 61 -5.73 -0.32 7.94
CA GLU A 61 -5.72 -1.46 8.87
C GLU A 61 -4.29 -1.84 9.32
N ALA A 62 -3.33 -1.92 8.38
CA ALA A 62 -1.94 -2.26 8.73
C ALA A 62 -1.21 -1.17 9.52
N LEU A 63 -1.57 0.08 9.27
CA LEU A 63 -0.99 1.26 9.89
C LEU A 63 -1.66 1.65 11.22
N SER A 64 -2.78 1.03 11.58
CA SER A 64 -3.52 1.28 12.82
C SER A 64 -3.33 0.18 13.86
N GLN A 65 -2.72 -0.96 13.48
CA GLN A 65 -2.40 -2.06 14.40
C GLN A 65 -1.03 -1.88 15.06
N GLU A 66 -0.80 -0.71 15.65
CA GLU A 66 0.33 -0.44 16.53
C GLU A 66 0.00 -0.84 17.98
#